data_AF-A0A0N7L8J2-F1
#
_entry.id   AF-A0A0N7L8J2-F1
#
_cell.length_a   1.000
_cell.length_b   1.000
_cell.length_c   1.000
_cell.angle_alpha   90.00
_cell.angle_beta   90.00
_cell.angle_gamma   90.00
#
_symmetry.space_group_name_H-M   'P 1'
#
loop_
_entity.id
_entity.type
_entity.pdbx_description
1 polymer ?
#
loop_
_entity_poly.entity_id
_entity_poly.type
_entity_poly.pdbx_seq_one_letter_code
_entity_poly.pdbx_strand_id
1 'polypeptide(L)'
;MKRPHFDSPPLPKRKKRRGRRKSKAERLARITSEPKQTDDLFRLLNDYSSCKWDAAQSLALRMGTPDARAMVVRIILIKHKAPRAAAHYAKRLDMQNHELLNAVLSNSSPSSLAPLLLAQFLVELDETSLATEERLNRFLWPWLLQIVEQQAEIASVKAAVHLLLHPTSSDDAKVQEKKEQGRKLERALVTKCLKEGKLLHLVPPHALAFADRMSVCSSIAHEDEKTDLKFEETIDVEMQRRFSVAHHVQEVLRLMWPDTRVFLFGSSVTGFLSTFVNDEFYSPDVDLCALLPSSPQFRQDTAPLITEIKEHLNLYFSSDMTEDSEQVTAVTRARVPIVHFVDPSTNLLCDLCVNNVSALWNTRLLRRLLYGGADITTLEQQQLVHVRHFCKWIRKWRRIKKRAVGGALSSYGLMLLAIYYLQRISVLPVLDCSTNAVEDELTLRTLTEEELDKRIQATDTVFVDANDKCQVVRHWQTLRRGFFRFYTCEFDYEQTIVSLRTKELMYKTSKGWSRQKNTRLCLEDPIEIERDLGLLCSKRALGRLRCAFAHACIVLSKAEENEDLRDLETNLLASWKYEDENA
;
A
#
# COMPACT_ATOMS: atom_id res chain seq x y z
N MET A 1 34.87 66.86 -57.56
CA MET A 1 33.90 66.68 -58.65
C MET A 1 32.68 65.98 -58.07
N LYS A 2 31.62 66.75 -57.78
CA LYS A 2 30.38 66.90 -58.56
C LYS A 2 29.29 65.87 -58.16
N ARG A 3 28.35 66.40 -57.37
CA ARG A 3 26.94 66.01 -57.10
C ARG A 3 26.15 65.66 -58.41
N PRO A 4 24.85 65.22 -58.40
CA PRO A 4 23.85 65.27 -57.31
C PRO A 4 22.83 64.10 -57.17
N HIS A 5 22.11 64.20 -56.05
CA HIS A 5 20.71 63.81 -55.79
C HIS A 5 19.76 63.82 -57.01
N PHE A 6 18.84 62.85 -57.04
CA PHE A 6 17.47 63.04 -57.49
C PHE A 6 16.50 62.26 -56.59
N ASP A 7 15.77 63.02 -55.77
CA ASP A 7 14.54 62.58 -55.11
C ASP A 7 13.43 62.39 -56.15
N SER A 8 12.67 61.30 -56.02
CA SER A 8 11.44 61.06 -56.78
C SER A 8 10.30 60.73 -55.78
N PRO A 9 9.12 61.37 -55.90
CA PRO A 9 8.06 61.25 -54.91
C PRO A 9 7.29 59.92 -55.02
N PRO A 10 6.73 59.39 -53.91
CA PRO A 10 5.92 58.18 -53.96
C PRO A 10 4.51 58.45 -54.49
N LEU A 11 4.09 57.62 -55.46
CA LEU A 11 2.74 57.50 -56.01
C LEU A 11 1.70 57.18 -54.90
N PRO A 12 0.44 57.65 -55.04
CA PRO A 12 -0.59 57.46 -54.02
C PRO A 12 -1.04 56.00 -53.92
N LYS A 13 -0.91 55.40 -52.74
CA LYS A 13 -1.44 54.07 -52.42
C LYS A 13 -2.98 54.07 -52.51
N ARG A 14 -3.53 53.28 -53.44
CA ARG A 14 -4.96 52.93 -53.51
C ARG A 14 -5.46 52.44 -52.13
N LYS A 15 -6.35 53.21 -51.49
CA LYS A 15 -7.09 52.77 -50.30
C LYS A 15 -7.96 51.56 -50.67
N LYS A 16 -7.58 50.35 -50.20
CA LYS A 16 -8.49 49.20 -50.20
C LYS A 16 -9.69 49.56 -49.30
N ARG A 17 -10.89 49.64 -49.88
CA ARG A 17 -12.16 49.76 -49.14
C ARG A 17 -12.24 48.62 -48.12
N ARG A 18 -12.15 48.93 -46.82
CA ARG A 18 -12.52 48.00 -45.74
C ARG A 18 -14.00 47.70 -45.88
N GLY A 19 -14.34 46.46 -46.26
CA GLY A 19 -15.71 45.97 -46.23
C GLY A 19 -16.28 46.11 -44.82
N ARG A 20 -17.48 46.68 -44.73
CA ARG A 20 -18.25 46.85 -43.49
C ARG A 20 -18.39 45.48 -42.80
N ARG A 21 -17.76 45.29 -41.64
CA ARG A 21 -18.01 44.14 -40.76
C ARG A 21 -19.45 44.25 -40.25
N LYS A 22 -20.32 43.38 -40.75
CA LYS A 22 -21.71 43.26 -40.28
C LYS A 22 -21.73 42.80 -38.82
N SER A 23 -22.64 43.38 -38.04
CA SER A 23 -22.74 43.11 -36.59
C SER A 23 -23.22 41.67 -36.33
N LYS A 24 -22.99 41.15 -35.12
CA LYS A 24 -23.40 39.80 -34.68
C LYS A 24 -24.93 39.61 -34.77
N ALA A 25 -25.70 40.67 -34.49
CA ALA A 25 -27.16 40.67 -34.58
C ALA A 25 -27.65 40.58 -36.04
N GLU A 26 -26.97 41.26 -36.97
CA GLU A 26 -27.33 41.29 -38.40
C GLU A 26 -27.10 39.94 -39.10
N ARG A 27 -26.28 39.06 -38.51
CA ARG A 27 -26.03 37.70 -38.99
C ARG A 27 -27.06 36.67 -38.51
N LEU A 28 -27.71 36.92 -37.38
CA LEU A 28 -28.71 36.01 -36.81
C LEU A 28 -30.09 36.15 -37.48
N ALA A 29 -30.34 37.26 -38.17
CA ALA A 29 -31.67 37.61 -38.70
C ALA A 29 -31.97 37.09 -40.12
N ARG A 30 -31.08 36.33 -40.79
CA ARG A 30 -31.30 35.84 -42.17
C ARG A 30 -31.11 34.33 -42.31
N ILE A 31 -31.89 33.52 -41.60
CA ILE A 31 -32.15 32.13 -42.00
C ILE A 31 -33.58 31.77 -41.57
N THR A 32 -34.54 31.98 -42.46
CA THR A 32 -35.93 31.48 -42.35
C THR A 32 -36.23 30.65 -43.59
N SER A 33 -36.18 29.33 -43.44
CA SER A 33 -36.93 28.34 -44.24
C SER A 33 -36.70 26.94 -43.66
N GLU A 34 -37.76 26.25 -43.28
CA GLU A 34 -37.82 24.79 -43.12
C GLU A 34 -38.57 24.21 -44.33
N PRO A 35 -38.33 22.97 -44.79
CA PRO A 35 -37.81 21.83 -44.02
C PRO A 35 -36.63 21.06 -44.68
N LYS A 36 -35.64 20.72 -43.85
CA LYS A 36 -34.75 19.54 -43.86
C LYS A 36 -33.63 19.77 -42.82
N GLN A 37 -34.04 20.07 -41.60
CA GLN A 37 -33.15 20.58 -40.55
C GLN A 37 -31.95 19.66 -40.26
N THR A 38 -32.13 18.33 -40.36
CA THR A 38 -31.07 17.34 -40.16
C THR A 38 -30.10 17.25 -41.35
N ASP A 39 -30.60 17.22 -42.60
CA ASP A 39 -29.76 17.20 -43.81
C ASP A 39 -28.91 18.48 -43.91
N ASP A 40 -29.45 19.63 -43.49
CA ASP A 40 -28.72 20.89 -43.48
C ASP A 40 -27.64 20.92 -42.39
N LEU A 41 -27.87 20.28 -41.24
CA LEU A 41 -26.83 20.08 -40.23
C LEU A 41 -25.68 19.19 -40.78
N PHE A 42 -26.01 18.09 -41.46
CA PHE A 42 -25.02 17.23 -42.12
C PHE A 42 -24.23 17.97 -43.19
N ARG A 43 -24.88 18.81 -44.01
CA ARG A 43 -24.21 19.64 -45.03
C ARG A 43 -23.21 20.61 -44.40
N LEU A 44 -23.60 21.30 -43.33
CA LEU A 44 -22.73 22.25 -42.64
C LEU A 44 -21.54 21.57 -41.95
N LEU A 45 -21.75 20.37 -41.41
CA LEU A 45 -20.72 19.60 -40.71
C LEU A 45 -19.77 18.84 -41.65
N ASN A 46 -20.06 18.74 -42.95
CA ASN A 46 -19.16 18.10 -43.91
C ASN A 46 -17.90 18.93 -44.24
N ASP A 47 -17.94 20.23 -43.98
CA ASP A 47 -16.82 21.12 -44.19
C ASP A 47 -15.84 21.16 -43.02
N TYR A 48 -14.57 21.49 -43.30
CA TYR A 48 -13.48 21.61 -42.32
C TYR A 48 -13.36 23.01 -41.69
N SER A 49 -14.32 23.90 -41.94
CA SER A 49 -14.27 25.30 -41.47
C SER A 49 -14.96 25.47 -40.12
N SER A 50 -14.25 26.05 -39.15
CA SER A 50 -14.81 26.41 -37.83
C SER A 50 -16.05 27.31 -37.92
N CYS A 51 -16.13 28.18 -38.94
CA CYS A 51 -17.28 29.05 -39.18
C CYS A 51 -18.56 28.26 -39.52
N LYS A 52 -18.42 27.15 -40.26
CA LYS A 52 -19.55 26.27 -40.60
C LYS A 52 -19.94 25.39 -39.42
N TRP A 53 -18.98 24.99 -38.58
CA TRP A 53 -19.26 24.32 -37.30
C TRP A 53 -19.99 25.23 -36.31
N ASP A 54 -19.66 26.52 -36.23
CA ASP A 54 -20.42 27.52 -35.45
C ASP A 54 -21.87 27.68 -35.96
N ALA A 55 -22.06 27.64 -37.28
CA ALA A 55 -23.39 27.69 -37.88
C ALA A 55 -24.20 26.41 -37.58
N ALA A 56 -23.56 25.24 -37.66
CA ALA A 56 -24.16 23.96 -37.29
C ALA A 56 -24.51 23.92 -35.80
N GLN A 57 -23.65 24.43 -34.91
CA GLN A 57 -23.94 24.57 -33.50
C GLN A 57 -25.17 25.46 -33.25
N SER A 58 -25.24 26.61 -33.92
CA SER A 58 -26.39 27.52 -33.79
C SER A 58 -27.68 26.92 -34.34
N LEU A 59 -27.60 26.04 -35.34
CA LEU A 59 -28.73 25.27 -35.84
C LEU A 59 -29.15 24.19 -34.84
N ALA A 60 -28.20 23.43 -34.26
CA ALA A 60 -28.48 22.43 -33.23
C ALA A 60 -29.12 23.03 -31.98
N LEU A 61 -28.67 24.21 -31.53
CA LEU A 61 -29.30 24.94 -30.41
C LEU A 61 -30.74 25.35 -30.74
N ARG A 62 -31.03 25.74 -32.00
CA ARG A 62 -32.38 26.08 -32.44
C ARG A 62 -33.30 24.86 -32.55
N MET A 63 -32.75 23.73 -32.98
CA MET A 63 -33.49 22.46 -33.01
C MET A 63 -33.82 21.96 -31.61
N GLY A 64 -32.98 22.26 -30.61
CA GLY A 64 -33.20 21.92 -29.22
C GLY A 64 -33.11 20.43 -28.89
N THR A 65 -33.05 19.54 -29.88
CA THR A 65 -33.04 18.08 -29.70
C THR A 65 -31.65 17.57 -29.28
N PRO A 66 -31.59 16.57 -28.37
CA PRO A 66 -30.33 15.97 -27.93
C PRO A 66 -29.59 15.29 -29.09
N ASP A 67 -30.33 14.70 -30.03
CA ASP A 67 -29.76 14.03 -31.21
C ASP A 67 -29.04 15.01 -32.14
N ALA A 68 -29.57 16.22 -32.33
CA ALA A 68 -28.92 17.24 -33.15
C ALA A 68 -27.60 17.70 -32.52
N ARG A 69 -27.55 17.87 -31.20
CA ARG A 69 -26.32 18.22 -30.46
C ARG A 69 -25.29 17.09 -30.51
N ALA A 70 -25.75 15.85 -30.29
CA ALA A 70 -24.92 14.66 -30.39
C ALA A 70 -24.33 14.48 -31.80
N MET A 71 -25.10 14.80 -32.84
CA MET A 71 -24.67 14.73 -34.24
C MET A 71 -23.54 15.72 -34.57
N VAL A 72 -23.60 16.95 -34.04
CA VAL A 72 -22.50 17.93 -34.17
C VAL A 72 -21.19 17.37 -33.62
N VAL A 73 -21.22 16.91 -32.36
CA VAL A 73 -20.03 16.37 -31.68
C VAL A 73 -19.53 15.11 -32.38
N ARG A 74 -20.42 14.20 -32.76
CA ARG A 74 -20.08 12.95 -33.46
C ARG A 74 -19.37 13.20 -34.78
N ILE A 75 -19.88 14.11 -35.61
CA ILE A 75 -19.27 14.36 -36.93
C ILE A 75 -17.91 15.03 -36.78
N ILE A 76 -17.76 15.98 -35.85
CA ILE A 76 -16.47 16.62 -35.59
C ILE A 76 -15.45 15.60 -35.02
N LEU A 77 -15.90 14.71 -34.14
CA LEU A 77 -15.05 13.70 -33.53
C LEU A 77 -14.66 12.59 -34.51
N ILE A 78 -15.63 11.96 -35.18
CA ILE A 78 -15.42 10.77 -36.01
C ILE A 78 -14.89 11.15 -37.39
N LYS A 79 -15.57 12.06 -38.09
CA LYS A 79 -15.26 12.38 -39.50
C LYS A 79 -14.04 13.28 -39.61
N HIS A 80 -13.96 14.31 -38.77
CA HIS A 80 -12.88 15.29 -38.81
C HIS A 80 -11.70 14.94 -37.90
N LYS A 81 -11.80 13.88 -37.08
CA LYS A 81 -10.76 13.44 -36.14
C LYS A 81 -10.23 14.60 -35.27
N ALA A 82 -11.12 15.49 -34.85
CA ALA A 82 -10.79 16.73 -34.15
C ALA A 82 -11.30 16.72 -32.69
N PRO A 83 -10.65 15.99 -31.77
CA PRO A 83 -11.14 15.77 -30.40
C PRO A 83 -11.24 17.06 -29.57
N ARG A 84 -10.25 17.96 -29.68
CA ARG A 84 -10.28 19.28 -29.01
C ARG A 84 -11.43 20.15 -29.47
N ALA A 85 -11.69 20.17 -30.78
CA ALA A 85 -12.81 20.92 -31.34
C ALA A 85 -14.14 20.30 -30.87
N ALA A 86 -14.27 18.98 -30.92
CA ALA A 86 -15.45 18.27 -30.45
C ALA A 86 -15.76 18.58 -28.97
N ALA A 87 -14.75 18.56 -28.10
CA ALA A 87 -14.91 18.90 -26.67
C ALA A 87 -15.32 20.37 -26.47
N HIS A 88 -14.73 21.29 -27.24
CA HIS A 88 -15.13 22.70 -27.23
C HIS A 88 -16.60 22.92 -27.64
N TYR A 89 -17.07 22.24 -28.69
CA TYR A 89 -18.47 22.35 -29.12
C TYR A 89 -19.43 21.63 -28.16
N ALA A 90 -19.04 20.51 -27.58
CA ALA A 90 -19.81 19.84 -26.53
C ALA A 90 -20.08 20.78 -25.35
N LYS A 91 -19.04 21.48 -24.88
CA LYS A 91 -19.17 22.48 -23.80
C LYS A 91 -20.09 23.64 -24.19
N ARG A 92 -19.98 24.14 -25.43
CA ARG A 92 -20.83 25.25 -25.90
C ARG A 92 -22.27 24.85 -26.20
N LEU A 93 -22.55 23.56 -26.34
CA LEU A 93 -23.88 22.98 -26.49
C LEU A 93 -24.50 22.59 -25.14
N ASP A 94 -23.77 22.80 -24.03
CA ASP A 94 -24.15 22.40 -22.67
C ASP A 94 -24.60 20.94 -22.59
N MET A 95 -23.86 20.07 -23.29
CA MET A 95 -24.20 18.65 -23.35
C MET A 95 -23.89 17.97 -22.02
N GLN A 96 -24.89 17.30 -21.48
CA GLN A 96 -24.80 16.55 -20.22
C GLN A 96 -24.57 15.05 -20.49
N ASN A 97 -24.13 14.31 -19.45
CA ASN A 97 -23.77 12.89 -19.45
C ASN A 97 -24.45 12.03 -20.55
N HIS A 98 -25.78 11.98 -20.59
CA HIS A 98 -26.52 11.13 -21.52
C HIS A 98 -26.39 11.54 -23.00
N GLU A 99 -26.38 12.85 -23.29
CA GLU A 99 -26.23 13.37 -24.66
C GLU A 99 -24.84 13.10 -25.23
N LEU A 100 -23.80 13.21 -24.38
CA LEU A 100 -22.42 12.90 -24.72
C LEU A 100 -22.21 11.40 -24.99
N LEU A 101 -22.78 10.56 -24.13
CA LEU A 101 -22.74 9.12 -24.31
C LEU A 101 -23.45 8.72 -25.61
N ASN A 102 -24.61 9.30 -25.93
CA ASN A 102 -25.28 9.07 -27.21
C ASN A 102 -24.43 9.54 -28.40
N ALA A 103 -23.72 10.66 -28.28
CA ALA A 103 -22.83 11.14 -29.34
C ALA A 103 -21.70 10.14 -29.68
N VAL A 104 -21.16 9.48 -28.66
CA VAL A 104 -19.99 8.60 -28.75
C VAL A 104 -20.34 7.11 -28.94
N LEU A 105 -21.45 6.63 -28.39
CA LEU A 105 -21.78 5.20 -28.28
C LEU A 105 -22.92 4.71 -29.19
N SER A 106 -23.61 5.56 -29.99
CA SER A 106 -24.80 5.09 -30.72
C SER A 106 -24.56 3.88 -31.63
N ASN A 107 -25.48 2.91 -31.48
CA ASN A 107 -25.56 1.59 -32.11
C ASN A 107 -25.73 1.55 -33.65
N SER A 108 -25.61 2.67 -34.35
CA SER A 108 -26.07 2.78 -35.75
C SER A 108 -24.97 2.82 -36.82
N SER A 109 -23.70 2.55 -36.49
CA SER A 109 -22.64 2.35 -37.50
C SER A 109 -21.47 1.49 -36.97
N PRO A 110 -20.96 0.51 -37.74
CA PRO A 110 -19.93 -0.45 -37.30
C PRO A 110 -18.48 0.07 -37.45
N SER A 111 -18.26 1.38 -37.51
CA SER A 111 -16.90 1.93 -37.39
C SER A 111 -16.62 2.19 -35.92
N SER A 112 -16.01 1.23 -35.22
CA SER A 112 -15.59 1.46 -33.84
C SER A 112 -14.70 2.71 -33.79
N LEU A 113 -15.05 3.66 -32.93
CA LEU A 113 -14.23 4.83 -32.72
C LEU A 113 -12.87 4.35 -32.19
N ALA A 114 -11.78 4.74 -32.85
CA ALA A 114 -10.45 4.35 -32.42
C ALA A 114 -10.24 4.75 -30.94
N PRO A 115 -9.85 3.81 -30.04
CA PRO A 115 -9.75 4.07 -28.61
C PRO A 115 -8.93 5.31 -28.25
N LEU A 116 -7.84 5.55 -29.00
CA LEU A 116 -6.97 6.71 -28.81
C LEU A 116 -7.67 8.04 -29.11
N LEU A 117 -8.48 8.09 -30.17
CA LEU A 117 -9.23 9.29 -30.54
C LEU A 117 -10.31 9.60 -29.50
N LEU A 118 -10.91 8.55 -28.92
CA LEU A 118 -11.84 8.69 -27.82
C LEU A 118 -11.16 9.21 -26.55
N ALA A 119 -10.02 8.64 -26.17
CA ALA A 119 -9.26 9.10 -25.02
C ALA A 119 -8.85 10.58 -25.15
N GLN A 120 -8.41 11.01 -26.35
CA GLN A 120 -8.09 12.42 -26.62
C GLN A 120 -9.31 13.34 -26.43
N PHE A 121 -10.51 12.89 -26.78
CA PHE A 121 -11.74 13.64 -26.54
C PHE A 121 -12.09 13.69 -25.05
N LEU A 122 -12.05 12.54 -24.36
CA LEU A 122 -12.40 12.43 -22.94
C LEU A 122 -11.49 13.27 -22.03
N VAL A 123 -10.19 13.37 -22.35
CA VAL A 123 -9.22 14.21 -21.62
C VAL A 123 -9.52 15.71 -21.74
N GLU A 124 -10.19 16.13 -22.81
CA GLU A 124 -10.53 17.54 -23.04
C GLU A 124 -11.90 17.93 -22.43
N LEU A 125 -12.69 16.96 -21.95
CA LEU A 125 -13.95 17.21 -21.26
C LEU A 125 -13.73 17.54 -19.78
N ASP A 126 -14.53 18.45 -19.24
CA ASP A 126 -14.57 18.75 -17.80
C ASP A 126 -15.40 17.74 -17.00
N GLU A 127 -15.22 17.72 -15.67
CA GLU A 127 -15.98 16.83 -14.77
C GLU A 127 -17.48 17.11 -14.80
N THR A 128 -17.87 18.37 -15.06
CA THR A 128 -19.27 18.77 -15.19
C THR A 128 -19.95 18.14 -16.41
N SER A 129 -19.19 17.90 -17.49
CA SER A 129 -19.71 17.26 -18.70
C SER A 129 -19.81 15.74 -18.57
N LEU A 130 -18.80 15.10 -17.96
CA LEU A 130 -18.77 13.66 -17.77
C LEU A 130 -18.04 13.27 -16.48
N ALA A 131 -18.78 12.67 -15.55
CA ALA A 131 -18.28 12.26 -14.24
C ALA A 131 -17.18 11.19 -14.34
N THR A 132 -16.21 11.23 -13.40
CA THR A 132 -15.07 10.30 -13.32
C THR A 132 -15.51 8.83 -13.24
N GLU A 133 -16.60 8.55 -12.52
CA GLU A 133 -17.14 7.20 -12.40
C GLU A 133 -17.70 6.66 -13.73
N GLU A 134 -18.38 7.51 -14.52
CA GLU A 134 -18.85 7.14 -15.85
C GLU A 134 -17.68 6.93 -16.82
N ARG A 135 -16.65 7.79 -16.78
CA ARG A 135 -15.41 7.61 -17.55
C ARG A 135 -14.75 6.27 -17.26
N LEU A 136 -14.69 5.91 -15.98
CA LEU A 136 -14.15 4.64 -15.52
C LEU A 136 -14.99 3.46 -16.00
N ASN A 137 -16.29 3.47 -15.73
CA ASN A 137 -17.17 2.33 -15.94
C ASN A 137 -17.45 2.04 -17.43
N ARG A 138 -17.60 3.08 -18.25
CA ARG A 138 -18.01 2.95 -19.67
C ARG A 138 -16.84 2.77 -20.62
N PHE A 139 -15.67 3.31 -20.31
CA PHE A 139 -14.53 3.34 -21.24
C PHE A 139 -13.30 2.65 -20.67
N LEU A 140 -12.74 3.18 -19.58
CA LEU A 140 -11.46 2.71 -19.05
C LEU A 140 -11.52 1.25 -18.58
N TRP A 141 -12.56 0.85 -17.84
CA TRP A 141 -12.68 -0.49 -17.28
C TRP A 141 -12.84 -1.58 -18.35
N PRO A 142 -13.76 -1.45 -19.35
CA PRO A 142 -13.81 -2.39 -20.48
C PRO A 142 -12.49 -2.47 -21.26
N TRP A 143 -11.82 -1.35 -21.51
CA TRP A 143 -10.52 -1.34 -22.19
C TRP A 143 -9.45 -2.11 -21.43
N LEU A 144 -9.40 -1.99 -20.10
CA LEU A 144 -8.46 -2.74 -19.27
C LEU A 144 -8.76 -4.24 -19.27
N LEU A 145 -10.04 -4.64 -19.24
CA LEU A 145 -10.43 -6.05 -19.36
C LEU A 145 -10.04 -6.62 -20.74
N GLN A 146 -10.26 -5.86 -21.82
CA GLN A 146 -9.88 -6.25 -23.18
C GLN A 146 -8.36 -6.47 -23.31
N ILE A 147 -7.53 -5.63 -22.67
CA ILE A 147 -6.07 -5.80 -22.66
C ILE A 147 -5.67 -7.13 -22.01
N VAL A 148 -6.32 -7.49 -20.91
CA VAL A 148 -6.02 -8.74 -20.18
C VAL A 148 -6.48 -9.97 -20.96
N GLU A 149 -7.62 -9.87 -21.64
CA GLU A 149 -8.17 -10.94 -22.49
C GLU A 149 -7.44 -11.10 -23.84
N GLN A 150 -6.38 -10.31 -24.10
CA GLN A 150 -5.54 -10.35 -25.30
C GLN A 150 -6.31 -10.24 -26.63
N GLN A 151 -7.37 -9.45 -26.67
CA GLN A 151 -8.14 -9.22 -27.90
C GLN A 151 -7.41 -8.28 -28.89
N ALA A 152 -7.83 -8.23 -30.16
CA ALA A 152 -7.20 -7.41 -31.21
C ALA A 152 -7.13 -5.90 -30.85
N GLU A 153 -6.12 -5.19 -31.39
CA GLU A 153 -5.80 -3.76 -31.18
C GLU A 153 -5.21 -3.34 -29.81
N ILE A 154 -4.40 -4.20 -29.17
CA ILE A 154 -3.80 -3.93 -27.84
C ILE A 154 -3.00 -2.61 -27.76
N ALA A 155 -2.29 -2.21 -28.82
CA ALA A 155 -1.42 -1.03 -28.79
C ALA A 155 -2.21 0.29 -28.72
N SER A 156 -3.32 0.41 -29.48
CA SER A 156 -4.16 1.60 -29.50
C SER A 156 -4.90 1.77 -28.17
N VAL A 157 -5.38 0.66 -27.59
CA VAL A 157 -6.05 0.63 -26.28
C VAL A 157 -5.06 0.97 -25.16
N LYS A 158 -3.83 0.43 -25.16
CA LYS A 158 -2.79 0.79 -24.19
C LYS A 158 -2.45 2.28 -24.23
N ALA A 159 -2.31 2.84 -25.43
CA ALA A 159 -2.06 4.28 -25.60
C ALA A 159 -3.25 5.12 -25.09
N ALA A 160 -4.49 4.68 -25.36
CA ALA A 160 -5.70 5.33 -24.87
C ALA A 160 -5.79 5.34 -23.34
N VAL A 161 -5.56 4.18 -22.71
CA VAL A 161 -5.51 4.02 -21.24
C VAL A 161 -4.44 4.94 -20.64
N HIS A 162 -3.23 4.90 -21.19
CA HIS A 162 -2.13 5.73 -20.69
C HIS A 162 -2.46 7.22 -20.80
N LEU A 163 -3.03 7.67 -21.93
CA LEU A 163 -3.40 9.07 -22.11
C LEU A 163 -4.48 9.53 -21.12
N LEU A 164 -5.43 8.66 -20.80
CA LEU A 164 -6.55 8.98 -19.91
C LEU A 164 -6.12 9.07 -18.45
N LEU A 165 -5.19 8.21 -18.01
CA LEU A 165 -4.63 8.23 -16.66
C LEU A 165 -3.54 9.31 -16.50
N HIS A 166 -2.73 9.50 -17.54
CA HIS A 166 -1.60 10.44 -17.56
C HIS A 166 -1.71 11.40 -18.75
N PRO A 167 -2.61 12.40 -18.68
CA PRO A 167 -2.76 13.36 -19.76
C PRO A 167 -1.50 14.22 -19.91
N THR A 168 -0.81 14.05 -21.04
CA THR A 168 0.35 14.86 -21.43
C THR A 168 -0.12 16.03 -22.27
N SER A 169 0.00 17.27 -21.77
CA SER A 169 -0.18 18.47 -22.60
C SER A 169 1.08 19.30 -22.60
N SER A 170 1.66 19.48 -23.78
CA SER A 170 2.62 20.54 -24.09
C SER A 170 1.85 21.86 -24.14
N ASP A 171 2.18 22.79 -23.24
CA ASP A 171 1.88 24.23 -23.32
C ASP A 171 0.43 24.73 -23.09
N ASP A 172 -0.38 24.07 -22.25
CA ASP A 172 -1.71 24.58 -21.86
C ASP A 172 -1.71 25.22 -20.45
N ALA A 173 -2.38 26.36 -20.27
CA ALA A 173 -2.67 26.93 -18.95
C ALA A 173 -3.51 26.00 -18.04
N LYS A 174 -4.06 24.91 -18.60
CA LYS A 174 -4.89 23.89 -17.94
C LYS A 174 -4.17 22.56 -17.67
N VAL A 175 -2.85 22.48 -17.85
CA VAL A 175 -2.08 21.24 -17.63
C VAL A 175 -2.34 20.65 -16.23
N GLN A 176 -2.36 21.49 -15.21
CA GLN A 176 -2.53 21.04 -13.83
C GLN A 176 -3.93 20.49 -13.55
N GLU A 177 -4.97 21.12 -14.13
CA GLU A 177 -6.36 20.65 -14.03
C GLU A 177 -6.51 19.27 -14.69
N LYS A 178 -5.93 19.09 -15.89
CA LYS A 178 -5.92 17.80 -16.60
C LYS A 178 -5.18 16.72 -15.80
N LYS A 179 -4.02 17.04 -15.22
CA LYS A 179 -3.28 16.11 -14.35
C LYS A 179 -4.08 15.68 -13.13
N GLU A 180 -4.78 16.61 -12.47
CA GLU A 180 -5.61 16.26 -11.31
C GLU A 180 -6.82 15.40 -11.71
N GLN A 181 -7.43 15.65 -12.87
CA GLN A 181 -8.47 14.76 -13.41
C GLN A 181 -7.94 13.34 -13.67
N GLY A 182 -6.75 13.20 -14.24
CA GLY A 182 -6.07 11.91 -14.41
C GLY A 182 -5.87 11.20 -13.07
N ARG A 183 -5.34 11.90 -12.06
CA ARG A 183 -5.17 11.36 -10.70
C ARG A 183 -6.48 10.95 -10.04
N LYS A 184 -7.55 11.73 -10.19
CA LYS A 184 -8.89 11.34 -9.70
C LYS A 184 -9.37 10.05 -10.35
N LEU A 185 -9.12 9.87 -11.64
CA LEU A 185 -9.45 8.65 -12.37
C LEU A 185 -8.59 7.46 -11.90
N GLU A 186 -7.30 7.66 -11.63
CA GLU A 186 -6.43 6.65 -11.01
C GLU A 186 -6.95 6.20 -9.65
N ARG A 187 -7.34 7.16 -8.78
CA ARG A 187 -7.94 6.85 -7.46
C ARG A 187 -9.22 6.03 -7.59
N ALA A 188 -10.08 6.41 -8.54
CA ALA A 188 -11.32 5.69 -8.82
C ALA A 188 -11.03 4.26 -9.34
N LEU A 189 -10.05 4.12 -10.24
CA LEU A 189 -9.59 2.83 -10.78
C LEU A 189 -9.10 1.91 -9.66
N VAL A 190 -8.19 2.38 -8.82
CA VAL A 190 -7.65 1.59 -7.69
C VAL A 190 -8.77 1.16 -6.76
N THR A 191 -9.69 2.07 -6.42
CA THR A 191 -10.86 1.76 -5.57
C THR A 191 -11.72 0.67 -6.20
N LYS A 192 -11.94 0.73 -7.52
CA LYS A 192 -12.72 -0.27 -8.25
C LYS A 192 -12.03 -1.63 -8.30
N CYS A 193 -10.73 -1.67 -8.60
CA CYS A 193 -9.93 -2.90 -8.59
C CYS A 193 -10.05 -3.64 -7.25
N LEU A 194 -9.90 -2.92 -6.14
CA LEU A 194 -10.01 -3.50 -4.79
C LEU A 194 -11.44 -3.97 -4.47
N LYS A 195 -12.46 -3.19 -4.85
CA LYS A 195 -13.88 -3.54 -4.62
C LYS A 195 -14.33 -4.75 -5.43
N GLU A 196 -13.90 -4.87 -6.68
CA GLU A 196 -14.28 -5.99 -7.56
C GLU A 196 -13.38 -7.22 -7.39
N GLY A 197 -12.19 -7.07 -6.79
CA GLY A 197 -11.19 -8.14 -6.72
C GLY A 197 -10.55 -8.45 -8.09
N LYS A 198 -10.67 -7.54 -9.07
CA LYS A 198 -10.17 -7.72 -10.43
C LYS A 198 -9.04 -6.73 -10.73
N LEU A 199 -8.15 -7.11 -11.66
CA LEU A 199 -7.05 -6.25 -12.13
C LEU A 199 -6.14 -5.74 -10.99
N LEU A 200 -5.95 -6.54 -9.94
CA LEU A 200 -5.19 -6.16 -8.74
C LEU A 200 -3.73 -5.76 -9.00
N HIS A 201 -3.15 -6.22 -10.12
CA HIS A 201 -1.81 -5.83 -10.55
C HIS A 201 -1.69 -4.33 -10.89
N LEU A 202 -2.80 -3.64 -11.15
CA LEU A 202 -2.86 -2.20 -11.40
C LEU A 202 -2.93 -1.38 -10.11
N VAL A 203 -3.25 -2.00 -8.97
CA VAL A 203 -3.36 -1.27 -7.70
C VAL A 203 -2.02 -0.64 -7.31
N PRO A 204 -0.90 -1.37 -7.20
CA PRO A 204 0.34 -0.76 -6.74
C PRO A 204 0.92 0.37 -7.60
N PRO A 205 0.93 0.32 -8.95
CA PRO A 205 1.46 1.42 -9.75
C PRO A 205 0.61 2.70 -9.68
N HIS A 206 -0.71 2.59 -9.49
CA HIS A 206 -1.62 3.74 -9.46
C HIS A 206 -1.96 4.21 -8.04
N ALA A 207 -1.59 3.47 -7.00
CA ALA A 207 -1.84 3.86 -5.61
C ALA A 207 -1.08 5.14 -5.20
N LEU A 208 -0.04 5.54 -5.94
CA LEU A 208 0.67 6.82 -5.79
C LEU A 208 -0.27 8.03 -5.88
N ALA A 209 -1.39 7.92 -6.59
CA ALA A 209 -2.37 9.01 -6.71
C ALA A 209 -2.96 9.43 -5.34
N PHE A 210 -2.88 8.58 -4.31
CA PHE A 210 -3.34 8.88 -2.95
C PHE A 210 -2.30 9.59 -2.07
N ALA A 211 -1.04 9.70 -2.50
CA ALA A 211 0.04 10.25 -1.68
C ALA A 211 -0.23 11.69 -1.18
N ASP A 212 -0.90 12.49 -2.01
CA ASP A 212 -1.24 13.89 -1.74
C ASP A 212 -2.49 14.07 -0.84
N ARG A 213 -3.26 12.99 -0.61
CA ARG A 213 -4.50 12.99 0.21
C ARG A 213 -4.31 12.43 1.62
N MET A 214 -3.06 12.16 2.00
CA MET A 214 -2.73 11.63 3.32
C MET A 214 -1.78 12.60 3.99
N SER A 215 -2.33 13.61 4.68
CA SER A 215 -1.52 14.50 5.50
C SER A 215 -1.14 13.79 6.79
N VAL A 216 0.16 13.59 7.00
CA VAL A 216 0.71 12.97 8.22
C VAL A 216 0.54 13.90 9.44
N CYS A 217 0.16 15.17 9.26
CA CYS A 217 0.10 16.17 10.33
C CYS A 217 -1.29 16.39 10.96
N SER A 218 -2.32 15.64 10.59
CA SER A 218 -3.64 15.79 11.26
C SER A 218 -3.64 15.13 12.64
N SER A 219 -3.42 15.94 13.67
CA SER A 219 -3.54 15.58 15.09
C SER A 219 -5.01 15.38 15.45
N ILE A 220 -5.54 14.19 15.17
CA ILE A 220 -6.83 13.77 15.73
C ILE A 220 -6.53 13.05 17.05
N ALA A 221 -6.46 13.85 18.12
CA ALA A 221 -6.34 13.35 19.48
C ALA A 221 -7.71 12.76 19.90
N HIS A 222 -7.74 11.45 20.09
CA HIS A 222 -8.77 10.81 20.91
C HIS A 222 -8.13 10.35 22.22
N GLU A 223 -8.70 10.81 23.32
CA GLU A 223 -8.37 10.40 24.69
C GLU A 223 -8.89 8.97 24.93
N ASP A 224 -8.13 7.96 24.51
CA ASP A 224 -8.33 6.57 24.92
C ASP A 224 -7.31 6.17 26.01
N GLU A 225 -7.04 7.06 26.97
CA GLU A 225 -6.06 6.83 28.05
C GLU A 225 -6.62 6.08 29.28
N LYS A 226 -7.90 5.69 29.28
CA LYS A 226 -8.53 5.09 30.48
C LYS A 226 -8.50 3.56 30.58
N THR A 227 -7.84 2.86 29.66
CA THR A 227 -7.88 1.37 29.61
C THR A 227 -6.68 0.62 30.21
N ASP A 228 -5.60 1.27 30.64
CA ASP A 228 -4.35 0.54 30.95
C ASP A 228 -4.28 -0.10 32.36
N LEU A 229 -4.89 0.49 33.40
CA LEU A 229 -4.68 0.02 34.79
C LEU A 229 -5.26 -1.39 35.09
N LYS A 230 -6.39 -1.77 34.50
CA LYS A 230 -6.94 -3.14 34.65
C LYS A 230 -6.22 -4.17 33.75
N PHE A 231 -5.54 -3.69 32.72
CA PHE A 231 -4.89 -4.55 31.72
C PHE A 231 -3.49 -4.99 32.20
N GLU A 232 -2.79 -4.14 32.97
CA GLU A 232 -1.46 -4.45 33.53
C GLU A 232 -1.48 -5.59 34.56
N GLU A 233 -2.44 -5.60 35.51
CA GLU A 233 -2.57 -6.70 36.48
C GLU A 233 -2.83 -8.06 35.80
N THR A 234 -3.55 -8.07 34.68
CA THR A 234 -3.80 -9.29 33.91
C THR A 234 -2.55 -9.78 33.16
N ILE A 235 -1.68 -8.85 32.72
CA ILE A 235 -0.43 -9.18 32.03
C ILE A 235 0.56 -9.84 32.99
N ASP A 236 0.69 -9.32 34.21
CA ASP A 236 1.65 -9.86 35.18
C ASP A 236 1.30 -11.30 35.58
N VAL A 237 0.01 -11.58 35.81
CA VAL A 237 -0.46 -12.94 36.09
C VAL A 237 -0.18 -13.89 34.92
N GLU A 238 -0.45 -13.46 33.68
CA GLU A 238 -0.17 -14.28 32.49
C GLU A 238 1.34 -14.49 32.29
N MET A 239 2.17 -13.49 32.56
CA MET A 239 3.62 -13.63 32.54
C MET A 239 4.11 -14.63 33.58
N GLN A 240 3.55 -14.60 34.79
CA GLN A 240 3.90 -15.55 35.85
C GLN A 240 3.60 -16.99 35.42
N ARG A 241 2.47 -17.23 34.75
CA ARG A 241 2.12 -18.53 34.16
C ARG A 241 3.14 -18.97 33.10
N ARG A 242 3.59 -18.07 32.24
CA ARG A 242 4.60 -18.38 31.21
C ARG A 242 5.97 -18.69 31.82
N PHE A 243 6.36 -18.00 32.88
CA PHE A 243 7.57 -18.33 33.64
C PHE A 243 7.47 -19.70 34.33
N SER A 244 6.31 -20.06 34.89
CA SER A 244 6.13 -21.38 35.47
C SER A 244 6.24 -22.51 34.44
N VAL A 245 5.75 -22.29 33.22
CA VAL A 245 5.96 -23.24 32.10
C VAL A 245 7.44 -23.39 31.77
N ALA A 246 8.17 -22.29 31.58
CA ALA A 246 9.60 -22.34 31.28
C ALA A 246 10.40 -23.07 32.37
N HIS A 247 10.06 -22.82 33.64
CA HIS A 247 10.65 -23.51 34.79
C HIS A 247 10.32 -25.01 34.78
N HIS A 248 9.06 -25.38 34.55
CA HIS A 248 8.62 -26.78 34.50
C HIS A 248 9.35 -27.57 33.40
N VAL A 249 9.40 -27.00 32.18
CA VAL A 249 10.12 -27.59 31.05
C VAL A 249 11.61 -27.72 31.37
N GLN A 250 12.23 -26.72 31.99
CA GLN A 250 13.63 -26.78 32.39
C GLN A 250 13.91 -27.94 33.35
N GLU A 251 13.08 -28.12 34.38
CA GLU A 251 13.27 -29.20 35.35
C GLU A 251 13.12 -30.58 34.71
N VAL A 252 12.18 -30.75 33.79
CA VAL A 252 12.02 -32.01 33.03
C VAL A 252 13.25 -32.27 32.15
N LEU A 253 13.70 -31.28 31.37
CA LEU A 253 14.85 -31.45 30.47
C LEU A 253 16.16 -31.70 31.24
N ARG A 254 16.31 -31.15 32.45
CA ARG A 254 17.49 -31.37 33.31
C ARG A 254 17.69 -32.83 33.73
N LEU A 255 16.65 -33.65 33.68
CA LEU A 255 16.75 -35.08 33.96
C LEU A 255 17.60 -35.82 32.90
N MET A 256 17.65 -35.31 31.67
CA MET A 256 18.50 -35.84 30.59
C MET A 256 19.73 -34.97 30.30
N TRP A 257 19.58 -33.63 30.37
CA TRP A 257 20.64 -32.66 30.11
C TRP A 257 20.80 -31.72 31.31
N PRO A 258 21.64 -32.06 32.31
CA PRO A 258 21.73 -31.35 33.58
C PRO A 258 22.09 -29.86 33.48
N ASP A 259 22.74 -29.45 32.38
CA ASP A 259 23.14 -28.07 32.09
C ASP A 259 22.09 -27.27 31.30
N THR A 260 20.89 -27.84 31.11
CA THR A 260 19.78 -27.17 30.41
C THR A 260 19.35 -25.89 31.11
N ARG A 261 19.16 -24.86 30.29
CA ARG A 261 18.54 -23.59 30.69
C ARG A 261 17.47 -23.22 29.68
N VAL A 262 16.26 -22.93 30.14
CA VAL A 262 15.12 -22.63 29.25
C VAL A 262 14.75 -21.17 29.38
N PHE A 263 14.74 -20.46 28.25
CA PHE A 263 14.44 -19.04 28.17
C PHE A 263 13.14 -18.81 27.40
N LEU A 264 12.35 -17.85 27.86
CA LEU A 264 11.22 -17.32 27.09
C LEU A 264 11.75 -16.40 26.00
N PHE A 265 11.11 -16.42 24.83
CA PHE A 265 11.37 -15.43 23.78
C PHE A 265 10.08 -14.99 23.08
N GLY A 266 10.22 -14.30 21.95
CA GLY A 266 9.10 -14.00 21.07
C GLY A 266 8.05 -13.08 21.69
N SER A 267 6.78 -13.47 21.56
CA SER A 267 5.65 -12.63 21.99
C SER A 267 5.62 -12.40 23.50
N SER A 268 6.16 -13.36 24.27
CA SER A 268 6.24 -13.30 25.72
C SER A 268 7.09 -12.15 26.22
N VAL A 269 8.32 -12.04 25.70
CA VAL A 269 9.30 -11.05 26.15
C VAL A 269 9.10 -9.69 25.47
N THR A 270 8.52 -9.64 24.26
CA THR A 270 8.16 -8.37 23.62
C THR A 270 6.93 -7.70 24.25
N GLY A 271 6.20 -8.38 25.15
CA GLY A 271 5.01 -7.85 25.83
C GLY A 271 3.79 -7.76 24.92
N PHE A 272 3.73 -8.57 23.86
CA PHE A 272 2.59 -8.67 22.94
C PHE A 272 1.77 -9.94 23.19
N LEU A 273 1.48 -10.16 24.47
CA LEU A 273 0.99 -11.38 25.11
C LEU A 273 -0.49 -11.67 24.98
N SER A 274 -1.32 -10.71 24.59
CA SER A 274 -2.76 -10.90 24.53
C SER A 274 -3.42 -9.82 23.68
N THR A 275 -4.39 -10.22 22.88
CA THR A 275 -5.27 -9.28 22.17
C THR A 275 -6.67 -9.83 22.20
N PHE A 276 -7.60 -9.06 22.77
CA PHE A 276 -9.02 -9.27 22.54
C PHE A 276 -9.35 -8.95 21.09
N VAL A 277 -10.05 -9.86 20.43
CA VAL A 277 -10.58 -9.62 19.09
C VAL A 277 -11.95 -10.27 19.02
N ASN A 278 -12.95 -9.47 18.67
CA ASN A 278 -14.35 -9.91 18.67
C ASN A 278 -14.75 -10.54 20.01
N ASP A 279 -14.32 -9.93 21.12
CA ASP A 279 -14.57 -10.37 22.50
C ASP A 279 -14.01 -11.76 22.90
N GLU A 280 -13.22 -12.41 22.03
CA GLU A 280 -12.50 -13.65 22.36
C GLU A 280 -11.07 -13.34 22.84
N PHE A 281 -10.69 -13.91 23.98
CA PHE A 281 -9.34 -13.85 24.52
C PHE A 281 -8.44 -14.85 23.81
N TYR A 282 -7.43 -14.34 23.09
CA TYR A 282 -6.44 -15.17 22.42
C TYR A 282 -5.08 -15.00 23.09
N SER A 283 -4.61 -16.08 23.72
CA SER A 283 -3.23 -16.17 24.21
C SER A 283 -2.34 -16.71 23.08
N PRO A 284 -1.30 -15.95 22.64
CA PRO A 284 -0.32 -16.45 21.69
C PRO A 284 0.53 -17.55 22.32
N ASP A 285 1.11 -18.39 21.48
CA ASP A 285 1.95 -19.52 21.89
C ASP A 285 3.13 -19.05 22.79
N VAL A 286 3.57 -19.93 23.68
CA VAL A 286 4.71 -19.71 24.56
C VAL A 286 5.97 -20.19 23.84
N ASP A 287 6.70 -19.23 23.29
CA ASP A 287 7.97 -19.46 22.61
C ASP A 287 9.10 -19.72 23.64
N LEU A 288 9.69 -20.93 23.59
CA LEU A 288 10.74 -21.40 24.52
C LEU A 288 12.02 -21.78 23.76
N CYS A 289 13.17 -21.41 24.33
CA CYS A 289 14.48 -21.80 23.81
C CYS A 289 15.27 -22.52 24.90
N ALA A 290 15.52 -23.82 24.71
CA ALA A 290 16.42 -24.59 25.56
C ALA A 290 17.87 -24.41 25.06
N LEU A 291 18.72 -23.87 25.92
CA LEU A 291 20.16 -23.86 25.70
C LEU A 291 20.75 -25.13 26.32
N LEU A 292 21.43 -25.92 25.48
CA LEU A 292 22.04 -27.21 25.82
C LEU A 292 23.55 -27.13 25.52
N PRO A 293 24.38 -26.63 26.46
CA PRO A 293 25.82 -26.54 26.23
C PRO A 293 26.49 -27.89 25.97
N SER A 294 26.01 -28.97 26.60
CA SER A 294 26.48 -30.34 26.36
C SER A 294 26.10 -30.90 24.98
N SER A 295 25.26 -30.19 24.22
CA SER A 295 24.84 -30.57 22.87
C SER A 295 24.80 -29.32 21.98
N PRO A 296 25.97 -28.80 21.55
CA PRO A 296 26.09 -27.53 20.85
C PRO A 296 25.77 -27.66 19.35
N GLN A 297 24.67 -28.33 19.00
CA GLN A 297 24.11 -28.32 17.65
C GLN A 297 23.25 -27.07 17.44
N PHE A 298 23.17 -26.58 16.20
CA PHE A 298 22.44 -25.36 15.85
C PHE A 298 21.57 -25.56 14.60
N ARG A 299 20.49 -24.78 14.49
CA ARG A 299 19.57 -24.80 13.34
C ARG A 299 19.11 -26.23 13.01
N GLN A 300 19.22 -26.65 11.75
CA GLN A 300 18.73 -27.93 11.26
C GLN A 300 19.40 -29.13 11.95
N ASP A 301 20.62 -28.96 12.46
CA ASP A 301 21.39 -30.02 13.13
C ASP A 301 20.81 -30.37 14.51
N THR A 302 19.89 -29.55 15.03
CA THR A 302 19.14 -29.84 16.28
C THR A 302 17.98 -30.83 16.06
N ALA A 303 17.67 -31.23 14.83
CA ALA A 303 16.54 -32.12 14.54
C ALA A 303 16.56 -33.46 15.32
N PRO A 304 17.71 -34.14 15.53
CA PRO A 304 17.78 -35.32 16.38
C PRO A 304 17.45 -34.99 17.85
N LEU A 305 18.02 -33.92 18.40
CA LEU A 305 17.75 -33.47 19.77
C LEU A 305 16.26 -33.16 19.98
N ILE A 306 15.62 -32.51 18.99
CA ILE A 306 14.18 -32.22 19.03
C ILE A 306 13.34 -33.51 19.06
N THR A 307 13.80 -34.58 18.42
CA THR A 307 13.12 -35.89 18.47
C THR A 307 13.29 -36.52 19.85
N GLU A 308 14.49 -36.49 20.43
CA GLU A 308 14.76 -36.98 21.78
C GLU A 308 13.99 -36.19 22.84
N ILE A 309 13.96 -34.86 22.72
CA ILE A 309 13.18 -33.97 23.59
C ILE A 309 11.69 -34.26 23.48
N LYS A 310 11.16 -34.49 22.27
CA LYS A 310 9.75 -34.88 22.08
C LYS A 310 9.43 -36.14 22.87
N GLU A 311 10.23 -37.19 22.70
CA GLU A 311 10.04 -38.47 23.39
C GLU A 311 10.12 -38.29 24.91
N HIS A 312 11.09 -37.52 25.40
CA HIS A 312 11.25 -37.24 26.83
C HIS A 312 10.09 -36.44 27.41
N LEU A 313 9.67 -35.34 26.76
CA LEU A 313 8.52 -34.54 27.21
C LEU A 313 7.23 -35.36 27.22
N ASN A 314 7.07 -36.28 26.26
CA ASN A 314 5.90 -37.14 26.19
C ASN A 314 5.74 -38.03 27.44
N LEU A 315 6.83 -38.36 28.14
CA LEU A 315 6.79 -39.15 29.39
C LEU A 315 6.20 -38.38 30.57
N TYR A 316 6.31 -37.05 30.59
CA TYR A 316 5.91 -36.22 31.73
C TYR A 316 4.65 -35.39 31.44
N PHE A 317 4.40 -35.05 30.17
CA PHE A 317 3.31 -34.16 29.78
C PHE A 317 2.08 -34.90 29.23
N SER A 318 2.19 -36.20 28.95
CA SER A 318 1.02 -37.02 28.62
C SER A 318 0.18 -37.24 29.88
N SER A 319 -1.08 -36.78 29.85
CA SER A 319 -2.09 -37.22 30.82
C SER A 319 -2.71 -38.55 30.39
N ASP A 320 -3.15 -39.39 31.33
CA ASP A 320 -3.83 -40.69 31.12
C ASP A 320 -5.16 -40.63 30.32
N MET A 321 -5.49 -39.50 29.69
CA MET A 321 -6.79 -39.24 29.06
C MET A 321 -6.70 -39.31 27.53
N THR A 322 -7.18 -40.46 27.00
CA THR A 322 -7.63 -40.73 25.62
C THR A 322 -6.57 -40.76 24.50
N GLU A 323 -6.51 -41.91 23.80
CA GLU A 323 -5.48 -42.34 22.85
C GLU A 323 -5.39 -41.58 21.51
N ASP A 324 -6.18 -40.52 21.28
CA ASP A 324 -6.40 -39.98 19.92
C ASP A 324 -5.85 -38.56 19.66
N SER A 325 -5.07 -37.96 20.56
CA SER A 325 -4.43 -36.65 20.28
C SER A 325 -2.99 -36.60 20.77
N GLU A 326 -2.02 -36.59 19.84
CA GLU A 326 -0.60 -36.38 20.15
C GLU A 326 -0.40 -35.00 20.81
N GLN A 327 -0.34 -34.96 22.13
CA GLN A 327 -0.18 -33.74 22.93
C GLN A 327 1.21 -33.09 22.76
N VAL A 328 2.17 -33.85 22.23
CA VAL A 328 3.54 -33.42 21.94
C VAL A 328 3.91 -33.83 20.51
N THR A 329 4.22 -32.87 19.64
CA THR A 329 4.56 -33.11 18.23
C THR A 329 5.87 -32.44 17.85
N ALA A 330 6.69 -33.08 17.01
CA ALA A 330 7.97 -32.54 16.56
C ALA A 330 7.92 -32.14 15.08
N VAL A 331 8.41 -30.95 14.76
CA VAL A 331 8.61 -30.46 13.39
C VAL A 331 10.11 -30.39 13.11
N THR A 332 10.64 -31.46 12.53
CA THR A 332 12.09 -31.66 12.36
C THR A 332 12.64 -31.18 11.02
N ARG A 333 11.79 -30.97 10.01
CA ARG A 333 12.22 -30.58 8.64
C ARG A 333 12.37 -29.06 8.43
N ALA A 334 12.01 -28.26 9.44
CA ALA A 334 12.13 -26.81 9.38
C ALA A 334 13.56 -26.39 9.73
N ARG A 335 14.05 -25.29 9.13
CA ARG A 335 15.39 -24.73 9.39
C ARG A 335 15.74 -24.63 10.88
N VAL A 336 14.77 -24.25 11.70
CA VAL A 336 14.84 -24.36 13.16
C VAL A 336 13.80 -25.39 13.55
N PRO A 337 14.23 -26.64 13.80
CA PRO A 337 13.37 -27.69 14.34
C PRO A 337 12.75 -27.28 15.67
N ILE A 338 11.47 -27.63 15.87
CA ILE A 338 10.71 -27.28 17.09
C ILE A 338 9.86 -28.45 17.59
N VAL A 339 9.63 -28.50 18.90
CA VAL A 339 8.61 -29.34 19.53
C VAL A 339 7.43 -28.46 19.91
N HIS A 340 6.23 -28.82 19.45
CA HIS A 340 4.98 -28.21 19.90
C HIS A 340 4.38 -29.09 20.99
N PHE A 341 3.90 -28.49 22.07
CA PHE A 341 3.18 -29.21 23.12
C PHE A 341 2.20 -28.30 23.87
N VAL A 342 1.33 -28.90 24.67
CA VAL A 342 0.47 -28.18 25.62
C VAL A 342 0.98 -28.46 27.03
N ASP A 343 1.35 -27.43 27.78
CA ASP A 343 1.75 -27.60 29.18
C ASP A 343 0.53 -28.03 30.03
N PRO A 344 0.60 -29.17 30.75
CA PRO A 344 -0.55 -29.70 31.48
C PRO A 344 -0.98 -28.83 32.67
N SER A 345 -0.08 -28.03 33.23
CA SER A 345 -0.38 -27.21 34.41
C SER A 345 -1.13 -25.91 34.07
N THR A 346 -0.77 -25.30 32.95
CA THR A 346 -1.30 -24.00 32.53
C THR A 346 -2.23 -24.07 31.33
N ASN A 347 -2.27 -25.21 30.63
CA ASN A 347 -2.98 -25.41 29.36
C ASN A 347 -2.56 -24.42 28.26
N LEU A 348 -1.30 -23.97 28.29
CA LEU A 348 -0.74 -23.08 27.28
C LEU A 348 -0.07 -23.90 26.16
N LEU A 349 -0.32 -23.51 24.92
CA LEU A 349 0.39 -24.01 23.73
C LEU A 349 1.83 -23.46 23.75
N CYS A 350 2.79 -24.34 23.52
CA CYS A 350 4.22 -24.05 23.66
C CYS A 350 5.01 -24.54 22.46
N ASP A 351 5.93 -23.71 21.99
CA ASP A 351 6.87 -24.02 20.91
C ASP A 351 8.29 -24.00 21.49
N LEU A 352 8.94 -25.16 21.58
CA LEU A 352 10.29 -25.30 22.09
C LEU A 352 11.30 -25.53 20.96
N CYS A 353 12.30 -24.66 20.90
CA CYS A 353 13.47 -24.82 20.04
C CYS A 353 14.74 -25.02 20.88
N VAL A 354 15.80 -25.55 20.25
CA VAL A 354 17.10 -25.80 20.90
C VAL A 354 18.15 -24.85 20.34
N ASN A 355 18.97 -24.27 21.23
CA ASN A 355 20.15 -23.45 20.92
C ASN A 355 19.90 -22.30 19.92
N ASN A 356 18.67 -21.78 19.84
CA ASN A 356 18.34 -20.68 18.95
C ASN A 356 18.71 -19.32 19.57
N VAL A 357 20.01 -19.09 19.69
CA VAL A 357 20.59 -17.85 20.27
C VAL A 357 20.11 -16.62 19.50
N SER A 358 20.02 -16.72 18.17
CA SER A 358 19.53 -15.65 17.30
C SER A 358 18.12 -15.17 17.68
N ALA A 359 17.20 -16.07 18.04
CA ALA A 359 15.85 -15.69 18.47
C ALA A 359 15.82 -14.95 19.81
N LEU A 360 16.73 -15.29 20.75
CA LEU A 360 16.87 -14.57 22.02
C LEU A 360 17.31 -13.13 21.77
N TRP A 361 18.33 -12.93 20.93
CA TRP A 361 18.82 -11.59 20.56
C TRP A 361 17.77 -10.77 19.81
N ASN A 362 17.09 -11.35 18.82
CA ASN A 362 16.02 -10.67 18.08
C ASN A 362 14.92 -10.18 19.02
N THR A 363 14.51 -11.04 19.95
CA THR A 363 13.47 -10.72 20.92
C THR A 363 13.87 -9.57 21.84
N ARG A 364 15.11 -9.59 22.35
CA ARG A 364 15.62 -8.54 23.25
C ARG A 364 15.87 -7.23 22.51
N LEU A 365 16.33 -7.28 21.25
CA LEU A 365 16.43 -6.10 20.38
C LEU A 365 15.06 -5.44 20.17
N LEU A 366 14.03 -6.23 19.85
CA LEU A 366 12.66 -5.72 19.73
C LEU A 366 12.18 -5.12 21.05
N ARG A 367 12.45 -5.76 22.19
CA ARG A 367 12.12 -5.22 23.51
C ARG A 367 12.81 -3.87 23.75
N ARG A 368 14.11 -3.76 23.47
CA ARG A 368 14.89 -2.51 23.61
C ARG A 368 14.33 -1.37 22.74
N LEU A 369 13.87 -1.69 21.53
CA LEU A 369 13.24 -0.73 20.61
C LEU A 369 11.83 -0.29 21.07
N LEU A 370 11.09 -1.16 21.75
CA LEU A 370 9.70 -0.90 22.16
C LEU A 370 9.58 -0.26 23.55
N TYR A 371 10.51 -0.54 24.46
CA TYR A 371 10.49 -0.06 25.84
C TYR A 371 11.62 0.91 26.15
N GLY A 372 12.59 1.06 25.24
CA GLY A 372 13.76 1.90 25.47
C GLY A 372 14.73 1.25 26.44
N GLY A 373 15.64 2.06 26.97
CA GLY A 373 16.74 1.63 27.84
C GLY A 373 16.74 2.43 29.13
N ALA A 374 17.76 2.23 29.96
CA ALA A 374 17.83 2.87 31.28
C ALA A 374 17.76 4.42 31.20
N ASP A 375 18.39 5.02 30.18
CA ASP A 375 18.63 6.48 30.12
C ASP A 375 17.68 7.24 29.19
N ILE A 376 16.45 6.75 28.98
CA ILE A 376 15.48 7.41 28.09
C ILE A 376 14.79 8.61 28.77
N THR A 377 14.53 9.64 27.97
CA THR A 377 13.80 10.83 28.42
C THR A 377 12.30 10.56 28.59
N THR A 378 11.60 11.39 29.36
CA THR A 378 10.14 11.30 29.52
C THR A 378 9.39 11.41 28.18
N LEU A 379 9.90 12.24 27.25
CA LEU A 379 9.33 12.38 25.91
C LEU A 379 9.46 11.08 25.11
N GLU A 380 10.63 10.44 25.16
CA GLU A 380 10.85 9.14 24.51
C GLU A 380 9.95 8.06 25.12
N GLN A 381 9.77 8.05 26.45
CA GLN A 381 8.85 7.13 27.12
C GLN A 381 7.41 7.29 26.60
N GLN A 382 6.91 8.52 26.50
CA GLN A 382 5.58 8.82 25.94
C GLN A 382 5.48 8.40 24.46
N GLN A 383 6.51 8.68 23.65
CA GLN A 383 6.53 8.25 22.26
C GLN A 383 6.49 6.71 22.13
N LEU A 384 7.21 6.00 23.01
CA LEU A 384 7.25 4.54 23.00
C LEU A 384 5.90 3.91 23.38
N VAL A 385 5.07 4.57 24.20
CA VAL A 385 3.68 4.16 24.45
C VAL A 385 2.89 4.11 23.13
N HIS A 386 2.96 5.18 22.33
CA HIS A 386 2.30 5.22 21.02
C HIS A 386 2.90 4.23 20.01
N VAL A 387 4.21 3.99 20.05
CA VAL A 387 4.84 2.93 19.25
C VAL A 387 4.26 1.57 19.60
N ARG A 388 4.15 1.24 20.90
CA ARG A 388 3.57 -0.04 21.35
C ARG A 388 2.10 -0.17 20.95
N HIS A 389 1.30 0.89 21.08
CA HIS A 389 -0.10 0.87 20.61
C HIS A 389 -0.20 0.63 19.11
N PHE A 390 0.62 1.32 18.31
CA PHE A 390 0.68 1.11 16.86
C PHE A 390 1.06 -0.35 16.53
N CYS A 391 2.08 -0.91 17.18
CA CYS A 391 2.49 -2.30 16.99
C CYS A 391 1.42 -3.32 17.43
N LYS A 392 0.71 -3.07 18.55
CA LYS A 392 -0.43 -3.90 18.96
C LYS A 392 -1.55 -3.85 17.90
N TRP A 393 -1.86 -2.66 17.38
CA TRP A 393 -2.88 -2.48 16.35
C TRP A 393 -2.50 -3.15 15.04
N ILE A 394 -1.24 -3.03 14.56
CA ILE A 394 -0.82 -3.64 13.28
C ILE A 394 -0.85 -5.18 13.36
N ARG A 395 -0.58 -5.76 14.53
CA ARG A 395 -0.74 -7.20 14.79
C ARG A 395 -2.19 -7.63 14.72
N LYS A 396 -3.11 -6.87 15.37
CA LYS A 396 -4.56 -7.09 15.27
C LYS A 396 -5.03 -7.02 13.82
N TRP A 397 -4.63 -5.98 13.10
CA TRP A 397 -4.93 -5.79 11.67
C TRP A 397 -4.44 -6.98 10.83
N ARG A 398 -3.18 -7.43 10.99
CA ARG A 398 -2.66 -8.63 10.30
C ARG A 398 -3.51 -9.87 10.56
N ARG A 399 -3.94 -10.07 11.81
CA ARG A 399 -4.70 -11.25 12.21
C ARG A 399 -6.07 -11.28 11.55
N ILE A 400 -6.74 -10.12 11.50
CA ILE A 400 -8.01 -9.96 10.77
C ILE A 400 -7.78 -10.13 9.26
N LYS A 401 -6.67 -9.61 8.74
CA LYS A 401 -6.24 -9.72 7.34
C LYS A 401 -5.41 -10.97 7.01
N LYS A 402 -5.59 -12.08 7.76
CA LYS A 402 -4.76 -13.30 7.64
C LYS A 402 -4.67 -13.83 6.20
N ARG A 403 -5.75 -13.75 5.41
CA ARG A 403 -5.77 -14.23 4.01
C ARG A 403 -4.88 -13.40 3.09
N ALA A 404 -4.90 -12.08 3.23
CA ALA A 404 -4.12 -11.17 2.40
C ALA A 404 -2.66 -11.05 2.85
N VAL A 405 -2.44 -10.97 4.17
CA VAL A 405 -1.14 -10.60 4.78
C VAL A 405 -0.41 -11.83 5.31
N GLY A 406 -1.12 -12.82 5.84
CA GLY A 406 -0.54 -13.96 6.56
C GLY A 406 0.36 -14.84 5.69
N GLY A 407 0.01 -15.00 4.40
CA GLY A 407 0.86 -15.72 3.44
C GLY A 407 2.02 -14.89 2.88
N ALA A 408 2.09 -13.59 3.17
CA ALA A 408 3.17 -12.72 2.72
C ALA A 408 4.25 -12.55 3.80
N LEU A 409 3.83 -12.37 5.06
CA LEU A 409 4.72 -12.07 6.18
C LEU A 409 4.28 -12.79 7.44
N SER A 410 5.26 -13.30 8.20
CA SER A 410 5.06 -13.71 9.60
C SER A 410 4.70 -12.50 10.47
N SER A 411 4.24 -12.75 11.70
CA SER A 411 4.02 -11.68 12.69
C SER A 411 5.30 -10.89 12.94
N TYR A 412 6.43 -11.58 13.09
CA TYR A 412 7.76 -11.00 13.21
C TYR A 412 8.15 -10.17 11.98
N GLY A 413 7.96 -10.69 10.75
CA GLY A 413 8.29 -9.97 9.53
C GLY A 413 7.51 -8.65 9.38
N LEU A 414 6.22 -8.64 9.74
CA LEU A 414 5.43 -7.40 9.77
C LEU A 414 5.92 -6.42 10.84
N MET A 415 6.34 -6.91 12.01
CA MET A 415 6.92 -6.08 13.06
C MET A 415 8.21 -5.40 12.60
N LEU A 416 9.06 -6.10 11.85
CA LEU A 416 10.27 -5.49 11.28
C LEU A 416 9.93 -4.40 10.24
N LEU A 417 8.89 -4.58 9.41
CA LEU A 417 8.41 -3.49 8.53
C LEU A 417 7.95 -2.27 9.34
N ALA A 418 7.17 -2.50 10.40
CA ALA A 418 6.68 -1.42 11.26
C ALA A 418 7.85 -0.65 11.89
N ILE A 419 8.83 -1.36 12.45
CA ILE A 419 9.99 -0.75 13.09
C ILE A 419 10.88 -0.03 12.07
N TYR A 420 11.12 -0.63 10.91
CA TYR A 420 11.87 0.03 9.84
C TYR A 420 11.24 1.37 9.47
N TYR A 421 9.92 1.40 9.27
CA TYR A 421 9.20 2.64 9.01
C TYR A 421 9.44 3.67 10.13
N LEU A 422 9.28 3.26 11.40
CA LEU A 422 9.50 4.14 12.56
C LEU A 422 10.95 4.67 12.65
N GLN A 423 11.94 3.87 12.23
CA GLN A 423 13.32 4.32 12.11
C GLN A 423 13.49 5.34 10.98
N ARG A 424 12.87 5.13 9.82
CA ARG A 424 12.94 6.05 8.67
C ARG A 424 12.37 7.44 8.98
N ILE A 425 11.40 7.52 9.90
CA ILE A 425 10.79 8.79 10.32
C ILE A 425 11.38 9.34 11.64
N SER A 426 12.53 8.80 12.08
CA SER A 426 13.25 9.20 13.30
C SER A 426 12.45 9.09 14.61
N VAL A 427 11.45 8.20 14.67
CA VAL A 427 10.71 7.87 15.90
C VAL A 427 11.43 6.82 16.73
N LEU A 428 12.10 5.87 16.07
CA LEU A 428 12.95 4.87 16.73
C LEU A 428 14.40 4.99 16.26
N PRO A 429 15.38 4.67 17.14
CA PRO A 429 16.77 4.58 16.74
C PRO A 429 17.04 3.32 15.90
N VAL A 430 18.13 3.37 15.17
CA VAL A 430 18.83 2.26 14.53
C VAL A 430 19.79 1.64 15.54
N LEU A 431 19.82 0.32 15.61
CA LEU A 431 20.74 -0.47 16.45
C LEU A 431 21.27 -1.64 15.65
N ASP A 432 22.54 -1.94 15.84
CA ASP A 432 23.20 -3.08 15.24
C ASP A 432 23.73 -4.03 16.31
N CYS A 433 23.05 -5.16 16.49
CA CYS A 433 23.41 -6.20 17.46
C CYS A 433 23.97 -7.46 16.78
N SER A 434 24.22 -7.46 15.47
CA SER A 434 24.52 -8.72 14.75
C SER A 434 25.83 -9.36 15.17
N THR A 435 26.80 -8.57 15.63
CA THR A 435 28.10 -9.07 16.12
C THR A 435 28.01 -9.80 17.45
N ASN A 436 26.90 -9.64 18.18
CA ASN A 436 26.78 -10.12 19.54
C ASN A 436 26.21 -11.55 19.62
N ALA A 437 25.55 -12.01 18.56
CA ALA A 437 24.90 -13.32 18.49
C ALA A 437 25.82 -14.40 17.94
N VAL A 438 26.86 -14.73 18.70
CA VAL A 438 27.77 -15.83 18.37
C VAL A 438 27.11 -17.16 18.77
N GLU A 439 27.15 -18.13 17.86
CA GLU A 439 26.63 -19.49 18.06
C GLU A 439 27.81 -20.44 18.30
N ASP A 440 28.19 -20.61 19.57
CA ASP A 440 29.21 -21.57 20.01
C ASP A 440 28.90 -22.12 21.42
N GLU A 441 29.60 -23.19 21.80
CA GLU A 441 29.41 -23.84 23.11
C GLU A 441 29.70 -22.88 24.28
N LEU A 442 30.74 -22.05 24.18
CA LEU A 442 31.11 -21.10 25.24
C LEU A 442 29.99 -20.10 25.51
N THR A 443 29.37 -19.59 24.45
CA THR A 443 28.22 -18.70 24.51
C THR A 443 27.04 -19.44 25.13
N LEU A 444 26.75 -20.67 24.70
CA LEU A 444 25.69 -21.48 25.33
C LEU A 444 25.92 -21.69 26.84
N ARG A 445 27.17 -21.76 27.32
CA ARG A 445 27.48 -21.89 28.77
C ARG A 445 27.29 -20.57 29.53
N THR A 446 27.70 -19.46 28.93
CA THR A 446 27.85 -18.16 29.63
C THR A 446 26.66 -17.22 29.45
N LEU A 447 25.85 -17.42 28.40
CA LEU A 447 24.77 -16.51 28.03
C LEU A 447 23.67 -16.49 29.10
N THR A 448 23.50 -15.38 29.82
CA THR A 448 22.37 -15.17 30.75
C THR A 448 21.44 -14.07 30.25
N GLU A 449 20.25 -13.95 30.84
CA GLU A 449 19.33 -12.86 30.51
C GLU A 449 19.93 -11.49 30.83
N GLU A 450 20.62 -11.38 31.96
CA GLU A 450 21.27 -10.13 32.39
C GLU A 450 22.40 -9.75 31.45
N GLU A 451 23.16 -10.72 30.94
CA GLU A 451 24.24 -10.47 29.98
C GLU A 451 23.68 -10.01 28.62
N LEU A 452 22.58 -10.62 28.16
CA LEU A 452 21.86 -10.18 26.97
C LEU A 452 21.41 -8.72 27.12
N ASP A 453 20.74 -8.39 28.23
CA ASP A 453 20.25 -7.04 28.49
C ASP A 453 21.38 -6.02 28.60
N LYS A 454 22.48 -6.36 29.31
CA LYS A 454 23.66 -5.48 29.42
C LYS A 454 24.27 -5.18 28.06
N ARG A 455 24.49 -6.20 27.22
CA ARG A 455 25.10 -6.01 25.90
C ARG A 455 24.20 -5.20 24.96
N ILE A 456 22.90 -5.44 24.99
CA ILE A 456 21.94 -4.67 24.19
C ILE A 456 21.84 -3.23 24.67
N GLN A 457 21.91 -3.00 25.99
CA GLN A 457 21.92 -1.66 26.56
C GLN A 457 23.20 -0.90 26.20
N ALA A 458 24.34 -1.59 26.14
CA ALA A 458 25.63 -1.04 25.75
C ALA A 458 25.78 -0.83 24.23
N THR A 459 24.83 -1.29 23.42
CA THR A 459 24.88 -1.13 21.96
C THR A 459 24.54 0.31 21.58
N ASP A 460 25.38 0.91 20.74
CA ASP A 460 25.18 2.27 20.27
C ASP A 460 23.86 2.45 19.52
N THR A 461 23.23 3.60 19.74
CA THR A 461 21.96 3.96 19.10
C THR A 461 22.18 5.17 18.20
N VAL A 462 21.66 5.11 16.98
CA VAL A 462 21.79 6.21 16.00
C VAL A 462 20.44 6.50 15.36
N PHE A 463 20.05 7.77 15.27
CA PHE A 463 18.83 8.17 14.55
C PHE A 463 19.12 8.45 13.07
N VAL A 464 18.16 8.12 12.19
CA VAL A 464 18.30 8.34 10.75
C VAL A 464 18.48 9.82 10.44
N ASP A 465 17.80 10.72 11.14
CA ASP A 465 18.13 12.14 11.15
C ASP A 465 18.52 12.56 12.58
N ALA A 466 19.75 13.05 12.73
CA ALA A 466 20.30 13.44 14.04
C ALA A 466 19.76 14.82 14.49
N ASN A 467 19.33 15.66 13.56
CA ASN A 467 18.76 16.99 13.85
C ASN A 467 17.24 16.92 14.05
N ASP A 468 16.60 15.83 13.66
CA ASP A 468 15.16 15.58 13.77
C ASP A 468 14.87 14.45 14.78
N LYS A 469 15.50 14.50 15.96
CA LYS A 469 14.93 13.81 17.12
C LYS A 469 13.53 14.39 17.31
N CYS A 470 12.50 13.57 17.20
CA CYS A 470 11.11 14.03 17.24
C CYS A 470 10.86 14.78 18.56
N GLN A 471 10.84 16.11 18.50
CA GLN A 471 10.61 16.97 19.67
C GLN A 471 9.15 16.97 20.13
N VAL A 472 8.29 16.34 19.32
CA VAL A 472 6.85 16.25 19.55
C VAL A 472 6.44 14.79 19.48
N VAL A 473 5.66 14.33 20.46
CA VAL A 473 5.09 12.99 20.48
C VAL A 473 4.12 12.83 19.31
N ARG A 474 4.36 11.82 18.47
CA ARG A 474 3.45 11.40 17.40
C ARG A 474 2.52 10.31 17.92
N HIS A 475 1.22 10.59 17.89
CA HIS A 475 0.17 9.64 18.25
C HIS A 475 0.17 8.40 17.35
N TRP A 476 -0.28 7.27 17.89
CA TRP A 476 -0.25 5.99 17.19
C TRP A 476 -1.10 5.99 15.90
N GLN A 477 -2.19 6.76 15.85
CA GLN A 477 -3.03 6.92 14.65
C GLN A 477 -2.25 7.60 13.51
N THR A 478 -1.41 8.59 13.84
CA THR A 478 -0.52 9.27 12.89
C THR A 478 0.56 8.30 12.39
N LEU A 479 1.18 7.54 13.30
CA LEU A 479 2.16 6.51 12.94
C LEU A 479 1.55 5.46 12.00
N ARG A 480 0.33 5.01 12.29
CA ARG A 480 -0.43 4.09 11.43
C ARG A 480 -0.68 4.67 10.04
N ARG A 481 -1.14 5.92 9.96
CA ARG A 481 -1.40 6.60 8.69
C ARG A 481 -0.15 6.68 7.84
N GLY A 482 0.94 7.16 8.45
CA GLY A 482 2.22 7.26 7.78
C GLY A 482 2.80 5.90 7.38
N PHE A 483 2.62 4.84 8.17
CA PHE A 483 3.04 3.48 7.81
C PHE A 483 2.38 2.99 6.52
N PHE A 484 1.05 3.12 6.40
CA PHE A 484 0.35 2.70 5.18
C PHE A 484 0.67 3.60 4.00
N ARG A 485 0.84 4.92 4.19
CA ARG A 485 1.32 5.83 3.14
C ARG A 485 2.70 5.41 2.66
N PHE A 486 3.63 5.17 3.57
CA PHE A 486 5.01 4.81 3.27
C PHE A 486 5.09 3.56 2.40
N TYR A 487 4.45 2.46 2.82
CA TYR A 487 4.49 1.20 2.06
C TYR A 487 3.57 1.17 0.83
N THR A 488 2.64 2.12 0.69
CA THR A 488 1.80 2.23 -0.52
C THR A 488 2.44 3.12 -1.57
N CYS A 489 3.06 4.21 -1.15
CA CYS A 489 3.41 5.35 -2.02
C CYS A 489 4.89 5.70 -2.05
N GLU A 490 5.70 5.31 -1.06
CA GLU A 490 7.07 5.85 -0.91
C GLU A 490 8.14 4.75 -0.97
N PHE A 491 7.85 3.57 -0.42
CA PHE A 491 8.82 2.49 -0.30
C PHE A 491 9.19 1.90 -1.67
N ASP A 492 10.49 1.92 -1.98
CA ASP A 492 11.02 1.27 -3.18
C ASP A 492 11.18 -0.25 -3.00
N TYR A 493 10.14 -0.97 -3.39
CA TYR A 493 10.14 -2.43 -3.42
C TYR A 493 11.11 -3.03 -4.43
N GLU A 494 11.64 -2.28 -5.38
CA GLU A 494 12.45 -2.82 -6.46
C GLU A 494 13.91 -2.98 -6.03
N GLN A 495 14.51 -1.94 -5.44
CA GLN A 495 15.94 -1.95 -5.10
C GLN A 495 16.22 -2.02 -3.60
N THR A 496 15.28 -1.66 -2.73
CA THR A 496 15.57 -1.51 -1.29
C THR A 496 15.44 -2.84 -0.54
N ILE A 497 16.33 -3.06 0.44
CA ILE A 497 16.21 -4.07 1.50
C ILE A 497 15.73 -3.37 2.77
N VAL A 498 14.75 -3.97 3.44
CA VAL A 498 14.38 -3.55 4.79
C VAL A 498 15.42 -4.09 5.77
N SER A 499 16.29 -3.20 6.27
CA SER A 499 17.29 -3.48 7.29
C SER A 499 17.14 -2.52 8.47
N LEU A 500 17.15 -3.06 9.69
CA LEU A 500 17.02 -2.28 10.92
C LEU A 500 18.36 -1.81 11.50
N ARG A 501 19.48 -2.27 10.93
CA ARG A 501 20.83 -2.06 11.45
C ARG A 501 21.51 -0.82 10.89
N THR A 502 21.04 -0.29 9.75
CA THR A 502 21.72 0.81 9.06
C THR A 502 20.85 2.04 8.97
N LYS A 503 21.46 3.20 9.23
CA LYS A 503 20.86 4.50 8.95
C LYS A 503 20.69 4.74 7.45
N GLU A 504 21.66 4.30 6.65
CA GLU A 504 21.59 4.42 5.20
C GLU A 504 20.64 3.39 4.59
N LEU A 505 20.14 3.68 3.39
CA LEU A 505 19.34 2.74 2.62
C LEU A 505 20.22 1.58 2.15
N MET A 506 19.78 0.36 2.46
CA MET A 506 20.44 -0.85 1.98
C MET A 506 19.80 -1.30 0.67
N TYR A 507 20.61 -1.68 -0.31
CA TYR A 507 20.16 -2.08 -1.64
C TYR A 507 20.31 -3.58 -1.86
N LYS A 508 19.42 -4.19 -2.65
CA LYS A 508 19.46 -5.62 -2.98
C LYS A 508 20.75 -6.03 -3.68
N THR A 509 21.37 -5.11 -4.41
CA THR A 509 22.65 -5.31 -5.09
C THR A 509 23.80 -5.48 -4.10
N SER A 510 23.78 -4.82 -2.95
CA SER A 510 24.89 -4.89 -1.97
C SER A 510 24.95 -6.25 -1.26
N LYS A 511 23.82 -6.96 -1.15
CA LYS A 511 23.72 -8.29 -0.53
C LYS A 511 23.60 -9.44 -1.53
N GLY A 512 23.66 -9.16 -2.83
CA GLY A 512 23.42 -10.18 -3.87
C GLY A 512 21.99 -10.74 -3.86
N TRP A 513 21.04 -10.04 -3.24
CA TRP A 513 19.63 -10.44 -3.15
C TRP A 513 18.81 -9.99 -4.37
N SER A 514 19.45 -9.26 -5.29
CA SER A 514 18.90 -8.95 -6.61
C SER A 514 18.61 -10.24 -7.38
N ARG A 515 17.42 -10.33 -7.99
CA ARG A 515 17.00 -11.47 -8.82
C ARG A 515 16.41 -10.96 -10.13
N GLN A 516 16.29 -11.86 -11.11
CA GLN A 516 15.57 -11.53 -12.35
C GLN A 516 14.17 -10.96 -12.03
N LYS A 517 13.91 -9.75 -12.51
CA LYS A 517 12.67 -8.97 -12.31
C LYS A 517 12.43 -8.44 -10.88
N ASN A 518 13.44 -8.25 -10.02
CA ASN A 518 13.53 -7.48 -8.74
C ASN A 518 12.25 -7.13 -7.92
N THR A 519 11.17 -7.90 -8.05
CA THR A 519 9.82 -7.56 -7.57
C THR A 519 9.48 -8.23 -6.24
N ARG A 520 10.46 -8.81 -5.54
CA ARG A 520 10.26 -9.42 -4.22
C ARG A 520 10.53 -8.41 -3.12
N LEU A 521 9.77 -8.51 -2.03
CA LEU A 521 10.10 -7.86 -0.78
C LEU A 521 11.33 -8.56 -0.20
N CYS A 522 12.36 -7.79 0.15
CA CYS A 522 13.56 -8.30 0.83
C CYS A 522 13.62 -7.69 2.22
N LEU A 523 13.70 -8.55 3.23
CA LEU A 523 13.62 -8.19 4.63
C LEU A 523 14.75 -8.89 5.38
N GLU A 524 15.79 -8.14 5.74
CA GLU A 524 16.94 -8.65 6.49
C GLU A 524 16.54 -8.94 7.94
N ASP A 525 16.94 -10.10 8.46
CA ASP A 525 16.92 -10.35 9.90
C ASP A 525 18.06 -9.56 10.58
N PRO A 526 17.77 -8.76 11.64
CA PRO A 526 18.75 -7.85 12.22
C PRO A 526 19.88 -8.57 12.97
N ILE A 527 19.73 -9.87 13.27
CA ILE A 527 20.76 -10.68 13.91
C ILE A 527 21.38 -11.64 12.89
N GLU A 528 20.56 -12.43 12.20
CA GLU A 528 21.01 -13.32 11.13
C GLU A 528 21.09 -12.56 9.80
N ILE A 529 22.09 -11.69 9.63
CA ILE A 529 22.15 -10.71 8.52
C ILE A 529 22.16 -11.31 7.09
N GLU A 530 22.44 -12.60 6.94
CA GLU A 530 22.36 -13.30 5.65
C GLU A 530 20.98 -13.91 5.36
N ARG A 531 20.03 -13.76 6.30
CA ARG A 531 18.66 -14.28 6.20
C ARG A 531 17.73 -13.21 5.64
N ASP A 532 17.21 -13.47 4.44
CA ASP A 532 16.08 -12.74 3.87
C ASP A 532 14.75 -13.40 4.28
N LEU A 533 14.03 -12.78 5.21
CA LEU A 533 12.68 -13.17 5.64
C LEU A 533 11.63 -12.98 4.55
N GLY A 534 11.93 -12.15 3.54
CA GLY A 534 11.10 -11.92 2.37
C GLY A 534 11.06 -13.10 1.39
N LEU A 535 11.94 -14.12 1.54
CA LEU A 535 11.92 -15.32 0.70
C LEU A 535 10.61 -16.11 0.80
N LEU A 536 9.92 -16.02 1.93
CA LEU A 536 8.61 -16.64 2.14
C LEU A 536 7.49 -15.88 1.40
N CYS A 537 7.73 -14.64 0.99
CA CYS A 537 6.77 -13.78 0.33
C CYS A 537 6.76 -14.03 -1.19
N SER A 538 5.84 -14.88 -1.65
CA SER A 538 5.62 -15.09 -3.08
C SER A 538 5.17 -13.79 -3.78
N LYS A 539 5.35 -13.70 -5.11
CA LYS A 539 4.88 -12.55 -5.90
C LYS A 539 3.37 -12.30 -5.73
N ARG A 540 2.56 -13.36 -5.66
CA ARG A 540 1.11 -13.26 -5.43
C ARG A 540 0.82 -12.75 -4.01
N ALA A 541 1.54 -13.26 -3.01
CA ALA A 541 1.40 -12.81 -1.62
C ALA A 541 1.80 -11.34 -1.47
N LEU A 542 2.89 -10.89 -2.09
CA LEU A 542 3.29 -9.48 -2.11
C LEU A 542 2.24 -8.60 -2.81
N GLY A 543 1.68 -9.06 -3.93
CA GLY A 543 0.60 -8.36 -4.62
C GLY A 543 -0.60 -8.12 -3.70
N ARG A 544 -1.04 -9.14 -2.96
CA ARG A 544 -2.12 -9.03 -1.97
C ARG A 544 -1.75 -8.13 -0.80
N LEU A 545 -0.52 -8.22 -0.30
CA LEU A 545 -0.02 -7.34 0.76
C LEU A 545 -0.08 -5.87 0.34
N ARG A 546 0.39 -5.55 -0.87
CA ARG A 546 0.34 -4.19 -1.43
C ARG A 546 -1.09 -3.71 -1.67
N CYS A 547 -2.00 -4.61 -2.05
CA CYS A 547 -3.43 -4.30 -2.13
C CYS A 547 -4.02 -3.98 -0.75
N ALA A 548 -3.67 -4.75 0.28
CA ALA A 548 -4.12 -4.50 1.65
C ALA A 548 -3.58 -3.17 2.21
N PHE A 549 -2.32 -2.82 1.93
CA PHE A 549 -1.78 -1.51 2.27
C PHE A 549 -2.46 -0.37 1.52
N ALA A 550 -2.68 -0.52 0.21
CA ALA A 550 -3.42 0.46 -0.59
C ALA A 550 -4.86 0.63 -0.09
N HIS A 551 -5.54 -0.46 0.26
CA HIS A 551 -6.87 -0.41 0.86
C HIS A 551 -6.89 0.42 2.15
N ALA A 552 -5.99 0.14 3.09
CA ALA A 552 -5.88 0.91 4.33
C ALA A 552 -5.58 2.40 4.06
N CYS A 553 -4.69 2.68 3.10
CA CYS A 553 -4.37 4.04 2.65
C CYS A 553 -5.62 4.78 2.11
N ILE A 554 -6.44 4.11 1.30
CA ILE A 554 -7.68 4.69 0.76
C ILE A 554 -8.68 5.01 1.87
N VAL A 555 -8.91 4.07 2.78
CA VAL A 555 -9.83 4.28 3.90
C VAL A 555 -9.39 5.47 4.76
N LEU A 556 -8.10 5.57 5.05
CA LEU A 556 -7.53 6.67 5.83
C LEU A 556 -7.59 8.03 5.11
N SER A 557 -7.41 8.04 3.79
CA SER A 557 -7.53 9.25 2.96
C SER A 557 -8.96 9.81 2.93
N LYS A 558 -9.97 8.95 2.94
CA LYS A 558 -11.39 9.37 2.94
C LYS A 558 -11.85 9.94 4.27
N ALA A 559 -11.30 9.43 5.38
CA ALA A 559 -11.60 9.97 6.70
C ALA A 559 -11.06 11.40 6.91
N GLU A 560 -10.00 11.82 6.18
CA GLU A 560 -9.59 13.23 6.15
C GLU A 560 -10.62 14.13 5.44
N GLU A 561 -11.35 13.59 4.47
CA GLU A 561 -12.31 14.38 3.66
C GLU A 561 -13.68 14.51 4.32
N ASN A 562 -14.14 13.49 5.07
CA ASN A 562 -15.52 13.38 5.52
C ASN A 562 -15.74 13.57 7.04
N GLU A 563 -14.70 13.70 7.86
CA GLU A 563 -14.75 13.80 9.35
C GLU A 563 -15.54 12.68 10.10
N ASP A 564 -16.20 11.76 9.40
CA ASP A 564 -16.93 10.63 9.99
C ASP A 564 -15.98 9.52 10.45
N LEU A 565 -15.54 9.64 11.69
CA LEU A 565 -14.62 8.71 12.35
C LEU A 565 -15.29 7.45 12.93
N ARG A 566 -16.63 7.45 13.07
CA ARG A 566 -17.36 6.37 13.75
C ARG A 566 -17.21 5.00 13.06
N ASP A 567 -17.02 5.01 11.74
CA ASP A 567 -16.88 3.78 10.95
C ASP A 567 -15.43 3.52 10.49
N LEU A 568 -14.44 4.33 10.89
CA LEU A 568 -13.08 4.22 10.37
C LEU A 568 -12.41 2.88 10.73
N GLU A 569 -12.45 2.49 12.01
CA GLU A 569 -11.88 1.21 12.46
C GLU A 569 -12.60 0.03 11.81
N THR A 570 -13.93 0.08 11.73
CA THR A 570 -14.75 -0.93 11.07
C THR A 570 -14.35 -1.09 9.61
N ASN A 571 -14.18 0.02 8.87
CA ASN A 571 -13.78 0.01 7.47
C ASN A 571 -12.34 -0.47 7.25
N LEU A 572 -11.40 -0.13 8.14
CA LEU A 572 -10.02 -0.60 8.09
C LEU A 572 -9.92 -2.11 8.27
N LEU A 573 -10.79 -2.67 9.11
CA LEU A 573 -10.81 -4.08 9.46
C LEU A 573 -11.74 -4.91 8.55
N ALA A 574 -12.70 -4.29 7.87
CA ALA A 574 -13.68 -4.94 7.00
C ALA A 574 -13.03 -5.78 5.89
N SER A 575 -13.51 -6.99 5.65
CA SER A 575 -13.06 -7.87 4.55
C SER A 575 -13.44 -7.32 3.18
N TRP A 576 -12.55 -7.48 2.19
CA TRP A 576 -12.76 -7.01 0.82
C TRP A 576 -12.57 -8.16 -0.18
N LYS A 577 -13.15 -8.04 -1.39
CA LYS A 577 -13.17 -9.12 -2.39
C LYS A 577 -11.79 -9.60 -2.85
N TYR A 578 -10.75 -8.77 -2.75
CA TYR A 578 -9.38 -9.20 -3.07
C TYR A 578 -8.81 -10.24 -2.07
N GLU A 579 -9.49 -10.44 -0.94
CA GLU A 579 -9.12 -11.40 0.11
C GLU A 579 -9.69 -12.80 -0.16
N ASP A 580 -10.54 -12.94 -1.18
CA ASP A 580 -11.13 -14.22 -1.59
C ASP A 580 -10.18 -14.99 -2.52
N GLU A 581 -10.17 -16.32 -2.43
CA GLU A 581 -9.16 -17.18 -3.11
C GLU A 581 -9.19 -17.11 -4.64
N ASN A 582 -10.34 -16.71 -5.18
CA ASN A 582 -10.63 -16.61 -6.62
C ASN A 582 -10.22 -15.27 -7.25
N ALA A 583 -9.65 -14.33 -6.47
CA ALA A 583 -9.20 -13.01 -6.91
C ALA A 583 -7.73 -12.93 -7.35
#